data_AF-A0AAV5ZGC8-F1
#
_entry.id   AF-A0AAV5ZGC8-F1
#
_cell.length_a   1.000
_cell.length_b   1.000
_cell.length_c   1.000
_cell.angle_alpha   90.00
_cell.angle_beta   90.00
_cell.angle_gamma   90.00
#
_symmetry.space_group_name_H-M   'P 1'
#
loop_
_entity.id
_entity.type
_entity.pdbx_description
1 polymer ?
#
loop_
_entity_poly.entity_id
_entity_poly.type
_entity_poly.pdbx_seq_one_letter_code
_entity_poly.pdbx_strand_id
1 'polypeptide(L)'
;MIVDVHAHYFPKAYNDLLVSIGGRSLPEAARAITARPLRHDDAAEIATRLERMDDAGVRMQVLSPAASPPYAEKEADAVAAARLIN
;
A
#
# COMPACT_ATOMS: atom_id res chain seq x y z
N MET A 1 4.90 -24.85 -8.04
CA MET A 1 5.20 -23.40 -8.08
C MET A 1 4.22 -22.73 -7.15
N ILE A 2 4.69 -22.01 -6.12
CA ILE A 2 3.80 -21.25 -5.22
C ILE A 2 3.67 -19.83 -5.76
N VAL A 3 2.44 -19.37 -5.94
CA VAL A 3 2.10 -18.00 -6.32
C VAL A 3 1.28 -17.40 -5.20
N ASP A 4 1.78 -16.33 -4.61
CA ASP A 4 1.07 -15.55 -3.60
C ASP A 4 0.31 -14.42 -4.31
N VAL A 5 -1.02 -14.53 -4.29
CA VAL A 5 -1.94 -13.60 -4.96
C VAL A 5 -2.39 -12.46 -4.06
N HIS A 6 -1.93 -12.41 -2.81
CA HIS A 6 -2.35 -11.42 -1.81
C HIS A 6 -1.13 -10.86 -1.07
N ALA A 7 -0.34 -10.08 -1.81
CA ALA A 7 0.79 -9.36 -1.26
C ALA A 7 0.64 -7.86 -1.52
N HIS A 8 1.15 -7.05 -0.60
CA HIS A 8 1.00 -5.60 -0.70
C HIS A 8 2.28 -4.79 -0.69
N TYR A 9 2.22 -3.62 -1.31
CA TYR A 9 3.26 -2.59 -1.33
C TYR A 9 2.70 -1.25 -0.83
N PHE A 10 3.57 -0.35 -0.38
CA PHE A 10 3.27 0.91 0.31
C PHE A 10 4.00 2.12 -0.31
N PRO A 11 3.62 2.60 -1.51
CA PRO A 11 4.28 3.76 -2.10
C PRO A 11 4.05 5.02 -1.29
N LYS A 12 5.14 5.75 -1.03
CA LYS A 12 5.08 6.99 -0.26
C LYS A 12 4.11 8.02 -0.87
N ALA A 13 4.22 8.28 -2.17
CA ALA A 13 3.38 9.26 -2.85
C ALA A 13 1.88 8.94 -2.76
N TYR A 14 1.52 7.65 -2.82
CA TYR A 14 0.13 7.22 -2.68
C TYR A 14 -0.38 7.39 -1.24
N ASN A 15 0.41 7.00 -0.24
CA ASN A 15 0.06 7.19 1.17
C ASN A 15 -0.10 8.69 1.51
N ASP A 16 0.80 9.54 1.03
CA ASP A 16 0.72 10.99 1.23
C ASP A 16 -0.57 11.56 0.61
N LEU A 17 -0.93 11.13 -0.61
CA LEU A 17 -2.16 11.54 -1.28
C LEU A 17 -3.41 11.11 -0.50
N LEU A 18 -3.47 9.85 -0.06
CA LEU A 18 -4.59 9.35 0.74
C LEU A 18 -4.76 10.11 2.06
N VAL A 19 -3.65 10.50 2.71
CA VAL A 19 -3.69 11.34 3.92
C VAL A 19 -4.25 12.72 3.60
N SER A 20 -3.85 13.33 2.48
CA SER A 20 -4.39 14.63 2.06
C SER A 20 -5.87 14.61 1.69
N ILE A 21 -6.36 13.50 1.13
CA ILE A 21 -7.80 13.28 0.84
C ILE A 21 -8.57 13.10 2.16
N GLY A 22 -8.02 12.31 3.08
CA GLY A 22 -8.60 12.10 4.40
C GLY A 22 -9.88 11.24 4.40
N GLY A 23 -10.73 11.42 5.42
CA GLY A 23 -12.01 10.73 5.55
C GLY A 23 -11.90 9.20 5.47
N ARG A 24 -12.58 8.59 4.49
CA ARG A 24 -12.54 7.14 4.24
C ARG A 24 -11.28 6.68 3.51
N SER A 25 -10.56 7.60 2.85
CA SER A 25 -9.25 7.32 2.23
C SER A 25 -8.11 7.29 3.24
N LEU A 26 -8.30 7.83 4.45
CA LEU A 26 -7.25 7.89 5.45
C LEU A 26 -6.75 6.47 5.79
N PRO A 27 -5.43 6.17 5.65
CA PRO A 27 -4.86 4.90 6.07
C PRO A 27 -5.12 4.64 7.55
N GLU A 28 -5.34 3.38 7.93
CA GLU A 28 -5.64 3.03 9.33
C GLU A 28 -4.56 3.52 10.30
N ALA A 29 -3.29 3.42 9.89
CA ALA A 29 -2.15 3.89 10.67
C ALA A 29 -2.11 5.42 10.88
N ALA A 30 -2.90 6.20 10.12
CA ALA A 30 -3.02 7.64 10.26
C ALA A 30 -4.29 8.07 11.05
N ARG A 31 -5.14 7.13 11.47
CA ARG A 31 -6.30 7.43 12.33
C ARG A 31 -5.86 7.62 13.77
N ALA A 32 -6.52 8.54 14.49
CA ALA A 32 -6.14 8.91 15.86
C ALA A 32 -6.09 7.71 16.84
N ILE A 33 -6.99 6.74 16.70
CA ILE A 33 -7.11 5.59 17.62
C ILE A 33 -6.02 4.54 17.37
N THR A 34 -5.55 4.44 16.13
CA THR A 34 -4.64 3.39 15.64
C THR A 34 -3.32 3.96 15.12
N ALA A 35 -3.01 5.19 15.55
CA ALA A 35 -1.90 5.97 15.05
C ALA A 35 -0.57 5.23 15.24
N ARG A 36 0.15 5.03 14.15
CA ARG A 36 1.49 4.45 14.10
C ARG A 36 2.24 5.01 12.90
N PRO A 37 3.59 4.92 12.87
CA PRO A 37 4.34 5.34 11.69
C PRO A 37 3.78 4.69 10.42
N LEU A 38 3.54 5.51 9.40
CA LEU A 38 3.11 5.00 8.10
C LEU A 38 4.24 4.17 7.52
N ARG A 39 3.91 2.95 7.10
CA ARG A 39 4.85 2.11 6.35
C ARG A 39 5.00 2.72 4.96
N HIS A 40 6.23 2.79 4.50
CA HIS A 40 6.56 3.17 3.14
C HIS A 40 7.61 2.18 2.65
N ASP A 41 7.48 1.72 1.41
CA ASP A 41 8.50 0.87 0.84
C ASP A 41 9.80 1.66 0.68
N ASP A 42 10.92 1.04 1.03
CA ASP A 42 12.25 1.51 0.69
C ASP A 42 13.00 0.44 -0.11
N ALA A 43 14.20 0.79 -0.62
CA ALA A 43 14.99 -0.14 -1.41
C ALA A 43 15.45 -1.38 -0.62
N ALA A 44 15.61 -1.27 0.70
CA ALA A 44 16.01 -2.39 1.55
C ALA A 44 14.85 -3.39 1.75
N GLU A 45 13.60 -2.92 1.79
CA GLU A 45 12.42 -3.78 1.92
C GLU A 45 12.25 -4.75 0.73
N ILE A 46 12.74 -4.41 -0.46
CA ILE A 46 12.71 -5.31 -1.64
C ILE A 46 13.58 -6.55 -1.38
N ALA A 47 14.81 -6.36 -0.87
CA ALA A 47 15.71 -7.48 -0.56
C ALA A 47 15.09 -8.39 0.50
N THR A 48 14.59 -7.82 1.60
CA THR A 48 13.91 -8.58 2.66
C THR A 48 12.66 -9.31 2.15
N ARG A 49 11.91 -8.73 1.20
CA ARG A 49 10.78 -9.43 0.56
C ARG A 49 11.23 -10.65 -0.23
N LEU A 50 12.28 -10.50 -1.05
CA LEU A 50 12.81 -11.60 -1.86
C LEU A 50 13.36 -12.73 -0.97
N GLU A 51 14.08 -12.39 0.10
CA GLU A 51 14.54 -13.38 1.09
C GLU A 51 13.36 -14.15 1.70
N ARG A 52 12.28 -13.45 2.11
CA ARG A 52 11.07 -14.10 2.62
C ARG A 52 10.36 -14.97 1.59
N MET A 53 10.37 -14.56 0.31
CA MET A 53 9.83 -15.36 -0.78
C MET A 53 10.63 -16.66 -0.95
N ASP A 54 11.96 -16.56 -0.91
CA ASP A 54 12.85 -17.73 -1.02
C ASP A 54 12.67 -18.69 0.18
N ASP A 55 12.64 -18.17 1.41
CA ASP A 55 12.41 -18.95 2.63
C ASP A 55 11.05 -19.69 2.60
N ALA A 56 10.02 -19.04 2.05
CA ALA A 56 8.68 -19.61 1.92
C ALA A 56 8.47 -20.46 0.65
N GLY A 57 9.46 -20.53 -0.25
CA GLY A 57 9.33 -21.19 -1.56
C GLY A 57 8.34 -20.51 -2.53
N VAL A 58 8.00 -19.23 -2.30
CA VAL A 58 7.13 -18.42 -3.16
C VAL A 58 7.90 -17.98 -4.39
N ARG A 59 7.40 -18.33 -5.58
CA ARG A 59 8.05 -18.01 -6.86
C ARG A 59 7.56 -16.72 -7.49
N MET A 60 6.38 -16.23 -7.10
CA MET A 60 5.78 -15.02 -7.63
C MET A 60 4.83 -14.42 -6.59
N GLN A 61 4.87 -13.09 -6.46
CA GLN A 61 3.84 -12.32 -5.76
C GLN A 61 3.10 -11.44 -6.76
N VAL A 62 1.78 -11.40 -6.68
CA VAL A 62 0.96 -10.39 -7.36
C VAL A 62 0.73 -9.26 -6.37
N LEU A 63 1.38 -8.12 -6.63
CA LEU A 63 1.36 -6.99 -5.72
C LEU A 63 0.11 -6.12 -5.91
N SER A 64 -0.47 -5.67 -4.80
CA SER A 64 -1.52 -4.66 -4.77
C SER A 64 -1.25 -3.62 -3.68
N PRO A 65 -1.75 -2.38 -3.77
CA PRO A 65 -1.51 -1.37 -2.75
C PRO A 65 -2.14 -1.78 -1.41
N ALA A 66 -1.41 -1.70 -0.29
CA ALA A 66 -1.93 -2.10 1.04
C ALA A 66 -2.74 -1.03 1.75
N ALA A 67 -2.65 0.22 1.32
CA ALA A 67 -3.31 1.31 2.00
C ALA A 67 -4.83 1.21 1.86
N SER A 68 -5.55 2.14 2.49
CA SER A 68 -6.99 2.26 2.30
C SER A 68 -7.32 2.40 0.81
N PRO A 69 -8.43 1.81 0.33
CA PRO A 69 -8.97 2.16 -0.98
C PRO A 69 -9.17 3.69 -1.07
N PRO A 70 -9.03 4.30 -2.25
CA PRO A 70 -9.11 5.75 -2.42
C PRO A 70 -10.56 6.25 -2.39
N TYR A 71 -11.30 5.89 -1.34
CA TYR A 71 -12.67 6.32 -1.10
C TYR A 71 -12.69 7.79 -0.71
N ALA A 72 -12.84 8.64 -1.71
CA ALA A 72 -12.97 10.08 -1.55
C ALA A 72 -14.43 10.51 -1.71
N GLU A 73 -14.77 11.68 -1.16
CA GLU A 73 -16.08 12.31 -1.41
C GLU A 73 -16.17 12.87 -2.83
N LYS A 74 -15.06 13.42 -3.34
CA LYS A 74 -14.95 13.91 -4.72
C LYS A 74 -14.42 12.81 -5.61
N GLU A 75 -15.14 12.55 -6.70
CA GLU A 75 -14.72 11.58 -7.72
C GLU A 75 -13.30 11.86 -8.24
N ALA A 76 -12.99 13.14 -8.50
CA ALA A 76 -11.68 13.55 -9.03
C ALA A 76 -10.50 13.12 -8.13
N ASP A 77 -10.70 13.14 -6.81
CA ASP A 77 -9.66 12.74 -5.84
C ASP A 77 -9.45 11.22 -5.87
N ALA A 78 -10.55 10.45 -5.92
CA ALA A 78 -10.50 8.99 -6.04
C ALA A 78 -9.82 8.55 -7.35
N VAL A 79 -10.17 9.19 -8.47
CA VAL A 79 -9.59 8.92 -9.79
C VAL A 79 -8.11 9.29 -9.83
N ALA A 80 -7.72 10.43 -9.25
CA ALA A 80 -6.32 10.83 -9.17
C ALA A 80 -5.48 9.82 -8.37
N ALA A 81 -5.98 9.37 -7.22
CA ALA A 81 -5.32 8.36 -6.41
C ALA A 81 -5.24 7.00 -7.11
N ALA A 82 -6.32 6.56 -7.78
CA ALA A 82 -6.32 5.32 -8.56
C ALA A 82 -5.34 5.38 -9.75
N ARG A 83 -5.17 6.53 -10.40
CA ARG A 83 -4.18 6.70 -11.48
C ARG A 83 -2.75 6.78 -10.98
N LEU A 84 -2.52 7.31 -9.78
CA LEU A 84 -1.17 7.42 -9.22
C LEU A 84 -0.57 6.04 -8.91
N ILE A 85 -1.42 5.07 -8.58
CA ILE A 85 -1.00 3.78 -8.04
C ILE A 85 -0.98 2.63 -9.07
N ASN A 86 -1.62 2.85 -10.24
CA ASN A 86 -1.61 1.95 -11.40
C ASN A 86 -0.59 2.38 -12.44
#